data_AF-A0A1A8G250-F1
#
_entry.id   AF-A0A1A8G250-F1
#
_cell.length_a   1.000
_cell.length_b   1.000
_cell.length_c   1.000
_cell.angle_alpha   90.00
_cell.angle_beta   90.00
_cell.angle_gamma   90.00
#
_symmetry.space_group_name_H-M   'P 1'
#
loop_
_entity.id
_entity.type
_entity.pdbx_description
1 polymer ?
#
loop_
_entity_poly.entity_id
_entity_poly.type
_entity_poly.pdbx_seq_one_letter_code
_entity_poly.pdbx_strand_id
1 'polypeptide(L)'
;NWMERFDNLNRHTHNSLRITRILKCLGRLGYRDYQAPLVKFFLAETLVNGQLPNIKESVLNYFVFAVLDKKKRRKLLKFAYENYEPKEEFVWCPKKIQMFWLQQMKIQNGWEKSP
;
A
#
# COMPACT_ATOMS: atom_id res chain seq x y z
N ASN A 1 25.09 1.95 -8.80
CA ASN A 1 24.82 0.81 -7.90
C ASN A 1 23.58 1.05 -7.01
N TRP A 2 22.47 1.56 -7.55
CA TRP A 2 21.21 1.70 -6.78
C TRP A 2 20.21 0.62 -7.18
N MET A 3 20.20 0.24 -8.46
CA MET A 3 19.32 -0.79 -9.02
C MET A 3 19.56 -2.15 -8.37
N GLU A 4 20.83 -2.57 -8.23
CA GLU A 4 21.16 -3.81 -7.51
C GLU A 4 20.71 -3.79 -6.04
N ARG A 5 20.82 -2.63 -5.38
CA ARG A 5 20.34 -2.47 -3.99
C ARG A 5 18.82 -2.53 -3.91
N PHE A 6 18.14 -2.02 -4.92
CA PHE A 6 16.69 -2.09 -5.02
C PHE A 6 16.23 -3.53 -5.22
N ASP A 7 16.85 -4.27 -6.15
CA ASP A 7 16.59 -5.70 -6.34
C ASP A 7 16.87 -6.52 -5.08
N ASN A 8 17.91 -6.13 -4.32
CA ASN A 8 18.25 -6.79 -3.06
C ASN A 8 17.13 -6.67 -2.02
N LEU A 9 16.25 -5.67 -2.08
CA LEU A 9 15.07 -5.58 -1.22
C LEU A 9 14.20 -6.83 -1.36
N ASN A 10 14.09 -7.36 -2.59
CA ASN A 10 13.26 -8.51 -2.94
C ASN A 10 13.91 -9.87 -2.59
N ARG A 11 15.22 -9.91 -2.34
CA ARG A 11 15.98 -11.17 -2.12
C ARG A 11 15.87 -11.72 -0.70
N HIS A 12 15.68 -10.85 0.30
CA HIS A 12 15.74 -11.26 1.70
C HIS A 12 14.60 -10.70 2.55
N THR A 13 13.90 -11.60 3.24
CA THR A 13 12.75 -11.30 4.11
C THR A 13 13.07 -10.34 5.26
N HIS A 14 14.31 -10.32 5.75
CA HIS A 14 14.73 -9.40 6.82
C HIS A 14 14.70 -7.92 6.40
N ASN A 15 14.68 -7.62 5.10
CA ASN A 15 14.51 -6.25 4.61
C ASN A 15 13.14 -5.70 4.99
N SER A 16 12.09 -6.54 4.94
CA SER A 16 10.76 -6.15 5.40
C SER A 16 10.74 -5.79 6.89
N LEU A 17 11.51 -6.52 7.71
CA LEU A 17 11.68 -6.20 9.13
C LEU A 17 12.43 -4.88 9.34
N ARG A 18 13.49 -4.62 8.55
CA ARG A 18 14.23 -3.35 8.58
C ARG A 18 13.33 -2.17 8.20
N ILE A 19 12.57 -2.28 7.11
CA ILE A 19 11.62 -1.26 6.67
C ILE A 19 10.54 -1.01 7.72
N THR A 20 10.01 -2.08 8.34
CA THR A 20 9.04 -1.95 9.44
C THR A 20 9.61 -1.14 10.61
N ARG A 21 10.87 -1.37 10.98
CA ARG A 21 11.55 -0.59 12.02
C ARG A 21 11.70 0.88 11.62
N ILE A 22 12.09 1.18 10.38
CA ILE A 22 12.16 2.55 9.85
C ILE A 22 10.78 3.22 9.99
N LEU A 23 9.71 2.57 9.52
CA LEU A 23 8.34 3.11 9.60
C LEU A 23 7.91 3.39 11.04
N LYS A 24 8.22 2.49 11.98
CA LYS A 24 7.93 2.69 13.41
C LYS A 24 8.73 3.85 13.98
N CYS A 25 10.01 3.97 13.65
CA CYS A 25 10.87 5.08 14.10
C CYS A 25 10.36 6.42 13.58
N LEU A 26 9.98 6.51 12.30
CA LEU A 26 9.37 7.71 11.73
C LEU A 26 8.12 8.14 12.52
N GLY A 27 7.26 7.19 12.88
CA GLY A 27 6.08 7.47 13.69
C GLY A 27 6.40 7.93 15.11
N ARG A 28 7.36 7.27 15.77
CA ARG A 28 7.77 7.54 17.17
C ARG A 28 8.50 8.87 17.33
N LEU A 29 9.35 9.23 16.37
CA LEU A 29 10.17 10.45 16.41
C LEU A 29 9.45 11.70 15.87
N GLY A 30 8.16 11.61 15.55
CA GLY A 30 7.37 12.74 15.07
C GLY A 30 7.39 12.96 13.55
N TYR A 31 8.19 12.22 12.80
CA TYR A 31 8.32 12.27 11.33
C TYR A 31 7.18 11.53 10.59
N ARG A 32 5.94 11.70 11.05
CA ARG A 32 4.76 10.95 10.57
C ARG A 32 4.45 11.20 9.10
N ASP A 33 4.77 12.40 8.61
CA ASP A 33 4.50 12.78 7.22
C ASP A 33 5.28 11.98 6.19
N TYR A 34 6.40 11.38 6.59
CA TYR A 34 7.23 10.53 5.74
C TYR A 34 6.74 9.09 5.65
N GLN A 35 5.90 8.62 6.59
CA GLN A 35 5.41 7.25 6.56
C GLN A 35 4.57 6.99 5.30
N ALA A 36 3.63 7.89 4.98
CA ALA A 36 2.69 7.64 3.90
C ALA A 36 3.33 7.65 2.50
N PRO A 37 4.20 8.61 2.13
CA PRO A 37 4.92 8.58 0.87
C PRO A 37 5.78 7.32 0.72
N LEU A 38 6.48 6.90 1.79
CA LEU A 38 7.30 5.69 1.77
C LEU A 38 6.48 4.43 1.54
N VAL A 39 5.33 4.30 2.20
CA VAL A 39 4.44 3.14 1.98
C VAL A 39 3.80 3.19 0.59
N LYS A 40 3.44 4.38 0.09
CA LYS A 40 2.90 4.53 -1.27
C LYS A 40 3.90 4.07 -2.32
N PHE A 41 5.18 4.38 -2.15
CA PHE A 41 6.25 3.89 -3.01
C PHE A 41 6.24 2.37 -3.08
N PHE A 42 6.29 1.67 -1.94
CA PHE A 42 6.24 0.21 -1.94
C PHE A 42 4.93 -0.36 -2.51
N LEU A 43 3.78 0.29 -2.29
CA LEU A 43 2.53 -0.14 -2.94
C LEU A 43 2.61 -0.02 -4.46
N ALA A 44 3.17 1.06 -5.01
CA ALA A 44 3.34 1.21 -6.45
C ALA A 44 4.29 0.15 -7.02
N GLU A 45 5.43 -0.08 -6.38
CA GLU A 45 6.41 -1.07 -6.84
C GLU A 45 5.90 -2.51 -6.77
N THR A 46 4.96 -2.79 -5.86
CA THR A 46 4.42 -4.16 -5.67
C THR A 46 3.15 -4.44 -6.45
N LEU A 47 2.26 -3.44 -6.62
CA LEU A 47 0.94 -3.62 -7.22
C LEU A 47 0.85 -3.08 -8.66
N VAL A 48 1.65 -2.08 -9.01
CA VAL A 48 1.60 -1.43 -10.33
C VAL A 48 2.77 -1.86 -11.20
N ASN A 49 4.00 -1.72 -10.69
CA ASN A 49 5.21 -1.98 -11.48
C ASN A 49 5.64 -3.46 -11.43
N GLY A 50 5.19 -4.22 -10.43
CA GLY A 50 5.54 -5.63 -10.27
C GLY A 50 7.03 -5.89 -9.97
N GLN A 51 7.76 -4.89 -9.47
CA GLN A 51 9.22 -4.97 -9.27
C GLN A 51 9.63 -5.61 -7.93
N LEU A 52 8.76 -5.53 -6.91
CA LEU A 52 9.05 -6.03 -5.55
C LEU A 52 8.08 -7.13 -5.06
N PRO A 53 7.76 -8.18 -5.84
CA PRO A 53 6.71 -9.13 -5.51
C PRO A 53 6.86 -9.79 -4.13
N ASN A 54 8.08 -10.08 -3.66
CA ASN A 54 8.31 -10.76 -2.38
C ASN A 54 8.06 -9.85 -1.17
N ILE A 55 7.88 -8.55 -1.38
CA ILE A 55 7.55 -7.59 -0.31
C ILE A 55 6.05 -7.29 -0.30
N LYS A 56 5.29 -7.62 -1.35
CA LYS A 56 3.85 -7.31 -1.49
C LYS A 56 3.05 -7.61 -0.23
N GLU A 57 3.19 -8.81 0.32
CA GLU A 57 2.51 -9.18 1.58
C GLU A 57 2.93 -8.30 2.76
N SER A 58 4.22 -8.01 2.89
CA SER A 58 4.71 -7.13 3.97
C SER A 58 4.15 -5.72 3.85
N VAL A 59 4.00 -5.20 2.62
CA VAL A 59 3.40 -3.88 2.38
C VAL A 59 1.95 -3.86 2.87
N LEU A 60 1.16 -4.83 2.43
CA LEU A 60 -0.28 -4.89 2.69
C LEU A 60 -0.59 -5.26 4.14
N ASN A 61 0.08 -6.28 4.70
CA ASN A 61 -0.18 -6.78 6.05
C ASN A 61 0.42 -5.90 7.15
N TYR A 62 1.53 -5.19 6.89
CA TYR A 62 2.26 -4.47 7.94
C TYR A 62 2.50 -2.99 7.61
N PHE A 63 3.05 -2.67 6.45
CA PHE A 63 3.56 -1.30 6.22
C PHE A 63 2.42 -0.28 6.19
N VAL A 64 1.31 -0.61 5.52
CA VAL A 64 0.09 0.23 5.51
C VAL A 64 -0.40 0.50 6.93
N PHE A 65 -0.39 -0.50 7.80
CA PHE A 65 -0.87 -0.36 9.17
C PHE A 65 0.14 0.30 10.13
N ALA A 66 1.41 0.39 9.75
CA ALA A 66 2.41 1.18 10.48
C ALA A 66 2.20 2.70 10.35
N VAL A 67 1.47 3.15 9.31
CA VAL A 67 1.13 4.58 9.12
C VAL A 67 0.16 5.03 10.21
N LEU A 68 0.58 5.99 11.03
CA LEU A 68 -0.18 6.44 12.19
C LEU A 68 -1.35 7.36 11.81
N ASP A 69 -1.19 8.19 10.78
CA ASP A 69 -2.26 9.05 10.27
C ASP A 69 -3.34 8.20 9.60
N LYS A 70 -4.51 8.13 10.26
CA LYS A 70 -5.67 7.34 9.80
C LYS A 70 -6.19 7.79 8.44
N LYS A 71 -6.17 9.09 8.13
CA LYS A 71 -6.63 9.63 6.84
C LYS A 71 -5.66 9.23 5.72
N LYS A 72 -4.35 9.37 5.95
CA LYS A 72 -3.34 8.92 4.99
C LYS A 72 -3.37 7.40 4.79
N ARG A 73 -3.50 6.62 5.87
CA ARG A 73 -3.65 5.16 5.79
C ARG A 73 -4.87 4.74 4.97
N ARG A 74 -6.02 5.40 5.14
CA ARG A 74 -7.22 5.13 4.33
C ARG A 74 -6.99 5.41 2.84
N LYS A 75 -6.26 6.48 2.50
CA LYS A 75 -5.87 6.76 1.10
C LYS A 75 -4.97 5.68 0.52
N LEU A 76 -4.02 5.15 1.31
CA LEU A 76 -3.16 4.03 0.91
C LEU A 76 -3.95 2.74 0.70
N LEU A 77 -4.92 2.43 1.57
CA LEU A 77 -5.80 1.27 1.39
C LEU A 77 -6.68 1.39 0.14
N LYS A 78 -7.18 2.59 -0.17
CA LYS A 78 -7.91 2.84 -1.43
C LYS A 78 -7.03 2.61 -2.64
N PHE A 79 -5.81 3.18 -2.64
CA PHE A 79 -4.81 2.95 -3.69
C PHE A 79 -4.48 1.46 -3.84
N ALA A 80 -4.28 0.76 -2.73
CA ALA A 80 -4.03 -0.69 -2.74
C ALA A 80 -5.21 -1.45 -3.35
N TYR A 81 -6.43 -1.16 -2.93
CA TYR A 81 -7.63 -1.79 -3.49
C TYR A 81 -7.77 -1.54 -5.00
N GLU A 82 -7.57 -0.31 -5.46
CA GLU A 82 -7.65 0.06 -6.87
C GLU A 82 -6.68 -0.74 -7.74
N ASN A 83 -5.48 -1.05 -7.24
CA ASN A 83 -4.40 -1.69 -8.00
C ASN A 83 -4.18 -3.19 -7.65
N TYR A 84 -4.89 -3.74 -6.67
CA TYR A 84 -4.78 -5.15 -6.31
C TYR A 84 -5.73 -5.99 -7.16
N GLU A 85 -5.22 -7.06 -7.78
CA GLU A 85 -6.01 -8.10 -8.43
C GLU A 85 -5.64 -9.49 -7.87
N PRO A 86 -6.63 -10.40 -7.71
CA PRO A 86 -8.08 -10.19 -7.92
C PRO A 86 -8.75 -9.41 -6.77
N LYS A 87 -9.78 -8.60 -7.06
CA LYS A 87 -10.46 -7.73 -6.07
C LYS A 87 -11.14 -8.53 -4.94
N GLU A 88 -11.56 -9.76 -5.19
CA GLU A 88 -12.29 -10.61 -4.24
C GLU A 88 -11.41 -10.99 -3.03
N GLU A 89 -10.11 -11.18 -3.28
CA GLU A 89 -9.08 -11.55 -2.30
C GLU A 89 -8.57 -10.37 -1.48
N PHE A 90 -9.01 -9.14 -1.77
CA PHE A 90 -8.59 -7.99 -0.98
C PHE A 90 -9.25 -8.03 0.41
N VAL A 91 -8.47 -8.34 1.45
CA VAL A 91 -8.97 -8.52 2.84
C VAL A 91 -8.67 -7.35 3.79
N TRP A 92 -7.84 -6.39 3.38
CA TRP A 92 -7.32 -5.33 4.26
C TRP A 92 -8.30 -4.19 4.57
N CYS A 93 -9.53 -4.27 4.08
CA CYS A 93 -10.57 -3.28 4.32
C CYS A 93 -11.96 -3.95 4.34
N PRO A 94 -12.92 -3.51 5.18
CA PRO A 94 -14.27 -4.06 5.18
C PRO A 94 -14.97 -4.01 3.82
N LYS A 95 -15.73 -5.05 3.47
CA LYS A 95 -16.44 -5.18 2.18
C LYS A 95 -17.36 -3.98 1.87
N LYS A 96 -18.04 -3.41 2.88
CA LYS A 96 -18.86 -2.19 2.70
C LYS A 96 -18.05 -1.00 2.15
N ILE A 97 -16.81 -0.84 2.61
CA ILE A 97 -15.92 0.23 2.12
C ILE A 97 -15.39 -0.11 0.73
N GLN A 98 -15.08 -1.37 0.46
CA GLN A 98 -14.69 -1.84 -0.88
C GLN A 98 -15.79 -1.55 -1.91
N MET A 99 -17.05 -1.89 -1.59
CA MET A 99 -18.21 -1.61 -2.44
C MET A 99 -18.36 -0.11 -2.74
N PHE A 100 -18.20 0.75 -1.72
CA PHE A 100 -18.23 2.19 -1.91
C PHE A 100 -17.12 2.66 -2.87
N TRP A 101 -15.89 2.17 -2.71
CA TRP A 101 -14.80 2.51 -3.62
C TRP A 101 -15.03 2.00 -5.03
N LEU A 102 -15.52 0.77 -5.18
CA LEU A 102 -15.87 0.18 -6.47
C LEU A 102 -16.92 1.03 -7.20
N GLN A 103 -17.95 1.49 -6.50
CA GLN A 103 -18.96 2.38 -7.07
C GLN A 103 -18.35 3.71 -7.53
N GLN A 104 -17.48 4.32 -6.72
CA GLN A 104 -16.77 5.54 -7.12
C GLN A 104 -15.88 5.33 -8.35
N MET A 105 -15.20 4.19 -8.45
CA MET A 105 -14.39 3.84 -9.62
C MET A 105 -15.25 3.67 -10.88
N LYS A 106 -16.40 2.99 -10.76
CA LYS A 106 -17.35 2.82 -11.87
C LYS A 106 -17.87 4.16 -12.40
N ILE A 107 -18.24 5.07 -11.51
CA ILE A 107 -18.68 6.43 -11.88
C ILE A 107 -17.53 7.18 -12.57
N GLN A 108 -16.32 7.13 -12.01
CA GLN A 108 -15.15 7.80 -12.57
C GLN A 108 -14.76 7.25 -13.96
N ASN A 109 -14.94 5.95 -14.18
CA ASN A 109 -14.66 5.27 -15.45
C ASN A 109 -15.84 5.31 -16.43
N GLY A 110 -16.96 5.97 -16.08
CA GLY A 110 -18.13 6.14 -16.95
C GLY A 110 -18.98 4.87 -17.15
N TRP A 111 -18.84 3.87 -16.29
CA TRP A 111 -19.59 2.61 -16.39
C TRP A 111 -21.03 2.71 -15.86
N GLU A 112 -21.31 3.69 -15.00
CA GLU A 112 -22.63 4.02 -14.47
C GLU A 112 -22.82 5.55 -14.48
N LYS A 113 -23.96 6.05 -14.99
CA LYS A 113 -24.31 7.48 -14.84
C LYS A 113 -24.80 7.71 -13.42
N SER A 114 -24.40 8.84 -12.82
CA SER A 114 -24.91 9.31 -11.53
C SER A 114 -26.45 9.32 -11.55
N PRO A 115 -27.13 8.86 -10.47
CA PRO A 115 -28.58 9.04 -10.36
C PRO A 115 -28.95 10.52 -10.38
#